data_AF-A0A7S0S6R6-F1
#
_entry.id   AF-A0A7S0S6R6-F1
#
_cell.length_a   1.000
_cell.length_b   1.000
_cell.length_c   1.000
_cell.angle_alpha   90.00
_cell.angle_beta   90.00
_cell.angle_gamma   90.00
#
_symmetry.space_group_name_H-M   'P 1'
#
loop_
_entity.id
_entity.type
_entity.pdbx_description
1 polymer ?
#
loop_
_entity_poly.entity_id
_entity_poly.type
_entity_poly.pdbx_seq_one_letter_code
_entity_poly.pdbx_strand_id
1 'polypeptide(L)'
;DGEMLAALVAQRPNTTLAITRTGRSTEKWQNIVWFSSGGPTRDGRIKPDLMAPGSNIFSAKTLTAAQVTSGDTCQVVKMTGTSMATPLAAGAVTLLRQYFVDGFYPTGVKTASDAMEPSAALLKAVLVNGATAMEGYESEGYPIEPPPSSRQGW
;
A
#
# COMPACT_ATOMS: atom_id res chain seq x y z
N ASP A 1 19.75 13.77 6.52
CA ASP A 1 21.15 13.55 6.90
C ASP A 1 21.61 14.57 7.94
N GLY A 2 21.80 14.12 9.18
CA GLY A 2 22.13 14.97 10.32
C GLY A 2 23.57 15.47 10.35
N GLU A 3 24.45 14.95 9.49
CA GLU A 3 25.89 15.31 9.48
C GLU A 3 26.15 16.74 9.03
N MET A 4 25.46 17.21 7.99
CA MET A 4 25.60 18.59 7.53
C MET A 4 25.06 19.58 8.58
N LEU A 5 23.99 19.20 9.28
CA LEU A 5 23.42 19.97 10.38
C LEU A 5 24.37 20.00 11.59
N ALA A 6 25.01 18.88 11.91
CA ALA A 6 26.00 18.77 12.97
C ALA A 6 27.24 19.63 12.67
N ALA A 7 27.74 19.62 11.43
CA ALA A 7 28.85 20.46 10.99
C ALA A 7 28.52 21.95 11.09
N LEU A 8 27.28 22.34 10.76
CA LEU A 8 26.82 23.73 10.86
C LEU A 8 26.76 24.23 12.31
N VAL A 9 26.28 23.38 13.24
CA VAL A 9 26.24 23.71 14.67
C VAL A 9 27.64 23.78 15.26
N ALA A 10 28.55 22.87 14.87
CA ALA A 10 29.94 22.85 15.33
C ALA A 10 30.72 24.11 14.91
N GLN A 11 30.43 24.67 13.74
CA GLN A 11 31.08 25.90 13.25
C GLN A 11 30.59 27.18 13.95
N ARG A 12 29.50 27.12 14.73
CA ARG A 12 28.88 28.31 15.34
C ARG A 12 28.48 28.05 16.80
N PRO A 13 29.42 28.20 17.76
CA PRO A 13 29.29 27.74 19.15
C PRO A 13 28.21 28.40 20.03
N ASN A 14 27.35 29.26 19.48
CA ASN A 14 26.20 29.86 20.18
C ASN A 14 24.91 29.84 19.34
N THR A 15 24.75 28.86 18.44
CA THR A 15 23.56 28.75 17.59
C THR A 15 22.49 27.90 18.26
N THR A 16 21.31 28.47 18.51
CA THR A 16 20.12 27.71 18.90
C THR A 16 19.43 27.18 17.66
N LEU A 17 19.33 25.86 17.52
CA LEU A 17 18.55 25.21 16.46
C LEU A 17 17.11 25.02 16.93
N ALA A 18 16.16 25.67 16.26
CA ALA A 18 14.74 25.41 16.44
C ALA A 18 14.23 24.56 15.27
N ILE A 19 13.92 23.28 15.53
CA ILE A 19 13.25 22.43 14.55
C ILE A 19 11.75 22.59 14.75
N THR A 20 11.10 23.30 13.83
CA THR A 20 9.64 23.37 13.78
C THR A 20 9.14 22.43 12.70
N ARG A 21 8.29 21.46 13.07
CA ARG A 21 7.63 20.60 12.08
C ARG A 21 6.61 21.45 11.31
N THR A 22 6.97 21.92 10.12
CA THR A 22 6.10 22.75 9.26
C THR A 22 4.96 21.98 8.60
N GLY A 23 4.90 20.66 8.76
CA GLY A 23 3.74 19.88 8.36
C GLY A 23 3.90 18.43 8.79
N ARG A 24 2.85 17.82 9.31
CA ARG A 24 2.66 16.38 9.11
C ARG A 24 2.13 16.29 7.68
N SER A 25 2.67 15.45 6.79
CA SER A 25 1.84 15.11 5.62
C SER A 25 0.56 14.52 6.21
N THR A 26 -0.55 15.23 6.02
CA THR A 26 -1.86 14.84 6.56
C THR A 26 -2.33 13.55 5.89
N GLU A 27 -1.70 13.19 4.78
CA GLU A 27 -2.02 12.07 3.92
C GLU A 27 -0.85 11.08 3.84
N LYS A 28 -0.39 10.57 4.99
CA LYS A 28 0.66 9.54 5.03
C LYS A 28 0.35 8.32 4.18
N TRP A 29 -0.93 8.06 3.92
CA TRP A 29 -1.44 6.98 3.08
C TRP A 29 -1.09 7.17 1.60
N GLN A 30 -0.76 8.39 1.17
CA GLN A 30 -0.31 8.70 -0.18
C GLN A 30 1.20 8.55 -0.37
N ASN A 31 1.96 8.23 0.68
CA ASN A 31 3.41 8.06 0.56
C ASN A 31 3.77 6.59 0.30
N ILE A 32 4.79 6.36 -0.53
CA ILE A 32 5.36 5.03 -0.75
C ILE A 32 6.34 4.72 0.38
N VAL A 33 6.20 3.52 0.92
CA VAL A 33 7.03 3.03 2.02
C VAL A 33 8.41 2.62 1.53
N TRP A 34 9.45 2.91 2.33
CA TRP A 34 10.86 2.76 1.92
C TRP A 34 11.30 1.35 1.50
N PHE A 35 10.62 0.30 1.98
CA PHE A 35 10.92 -1.09 1.63
C PHE A 35 10.14 -1.57 0.39
N SER A 36 9.24 -0.76 -0.16
CA SER A 36 8.51 -1.12 -1.37
C SER A 36 9.46 -1.08 -2.55
N SER A 37 9.66 -2.22 -3.19
CA SER A 37 10.41 -2.28 -4.44
C SER A 37 9.68 -1.49 -5.54
N GLY A 38 10.47 -0.88 -6.42
CA GLY A 38 10.00 -0.29 -7.68
C GLY A 38 10.50 -1.10 -8.87
N GLY A 39 9.89 -0.86 -10.02
CA GLY A 39 10.37 -1.33 -11.31
C GLY A 39 11.39 -0.39 -11.95
N PRO A 40 11.57 -0.47 -13.28
CA PRO A 40 10.94 -1.46 -14.15
C PRO A 40 11.45 -2.88 -13.88
N THR A 41 10.76 -3.89 -14.40
CA THR A 41 11.34 -5.24 -14.47
C THR A 41 12.56 -5.26 -15.38
N ARG A 42 13.38 -6.33 -15.30
CA ARG A 42 14.60 -6.47 -16.13
C ARG A 42 14.33 -6.42 -17.64
N ASP A 43 13.11 -6.75 -18.07
CA ASP A 43 12.65 -6.70 -19.46
C ASP A 43 11.89 -5.41 -19.80
N GLY A 44 11.93 -4.39 -18.94
CA GLY A 44 11.41 -3.05 -19.20
C GLY A 44 9.92 -2.85 -18.94
N ARG A 45 9.20 -3.85 -18.42
CA ARG A 45 7.79 -3.70 -18.08
C ARG A 45 7.62 -2.90 -16.80
N ILE A 46 6.55 -2.12 -16.75
CA ILE A 46 6.16 -1.36 -15.55
C ILE A 46 5.69 -2.34 -14.46
N LYS A 47 6.30 -2.21 -13.29
CA LYS A 47 5.89 -2.86 -12.04
C LYS A 47 6.16 -1.91 -10.88
N PRO A 48 5.38 -1.95 -9.78
CA PRO A 48 4.26 -2.86 -9.51
C PRO A 48 3.03 -2.59 -10.39
N ASP A 49 2.00 -3.45 -10.35
CA ASP A 49 0.76 -3.21 -11.12
C ASP A 49 -0.14 -2.16 -10.45
N LEU A 50 -0.23 -2.21 -9.11
CA LEU A 50 -1.04 -1.30 -8.30
C LEU A 50 -0.46 -1.22 -6.89
N MET A 51 -0.96 -0.25 -6.12
CA MET A 51 -0.61 -0.06 -4.72
C MET A 51 -1.76 -0.47 -3.79
N ALA A 52 -1.41 -1.01 -2.63
CA ALA A 52 -2.34 -1.31 -1.54
C ALA A 52 -1.66 -1.05 -0.19
N PRO A 53 -2.44 -0.75 0.88
CA PRO A 53 -1.88 -0.45 2.20
C PRO A 53 -1.04 -1.61 2.74
N GLY A 54 0.23 -1.35 3.08
CA GLY A 54 1.15 -2.38 3.59
C GLY A 54 1.89 -1.98 4.88
N SER A 55 1.74 -0.75 5.37
CA SER A 55 2.43 -0.27 6.57
C SER A 55 1.51 -0.07 7.75
N ASN A 56 1.99 -0.44 8.94
CA ASN A 56 1.27 -0.39 10.21
C ASN A 56 -0.11 -1.08 10.14
N ILE A 57 -0.18 -2.23 9.45
CA ILE A 57 -1.40 -3.01 9.30
C ILE A 57 -1.59 -3.86 10.55
N PHE A 58 -2.73 -3.71 11.22
CA PHE A 58 -3.15 -4.55 12.33
C PHE A 58 -3.92 -5.74 11.77
N SER A 59 -3.53 -6.96 12.15
CA SER A 59 -4.23 -8.19 11.77
C SER A 59 -4.20 -9.21 12.92
N ALA A 60 -4.91 -10.32 12.75
CA ALA A 60 -4.95 -11.40 13.73
C ALA A 60 -3.56 -11.98 13.99
N LYS A 61 -3.27 -12.26 15.27
CA LYS A 61 -2.04 -12.90 15.73
C LYS A 61 -2.35 -14.29 16.27
N THR A 62 -1.54 -15.26 15.90
CA THR A 62 -1.58 -16.59 16.52
C THR A 62 -1.20 -16.51 17.99
N LEU A 63 -2.00 -17.13 18.85
CA LEU A 63 -1.71 -17.27 20.28
C LEU A 63 -0.68 -18.37 20.51
N THR A 64 0.20 -18.18 21.49
CA THR A 64 1.08 -19.25 21.98
C THR A 64 0.27 -20.23 22.84
N ALA A 65 0.78 -21.45 23.03
CA ALA A 65 0.13 -22.44 23.89
C ALA A 65 -0.12 -21.91 25.31
N ALA A 66 0.85 -21.19 25.88
CA ALA A 66 0.71 -20.58 27.21
C ALA A 66 -0.42 -19.54 27.27
N GLN A 67 -0.59 -18.73 26.21
CA GLN A 67 -1.66 -17.74 26.10
C GLN A 67 -3.03 -18.42 26.01
N VAL A 68 -3.13 -19.50 25.24
CA VAL A 68 -4.37 -20.29 25.18
C VAL A 68 -4.70 -20.89 26.55
N THR A 69 -3.70 -21.44 27.26
CA THR A 69 -3.88 -22.00 28.61
C THR A 69 -4.28 -20.94 29.65
N SER A 70 -3.83 -19.69 29.49
CA SER A 70 -4.25 -18.57 30.35
C SER A 70 -5.64 -18.02 30.03
N GLY A 71 -6.33 -18.57 29.02
CA GLY A 71 -7.69 -18.17 28.65
C GLY A 71 -7.77 -17.09 27.56
N ASP A 72 -6.66 -16.75 26.88
CA ASP A 72 -6.71 -15.82 25.75
C ASP A 72 -7.47 -16.44 24.57
N THR A 73 -8.35 -15.66 23.93
CA THR A 73 -9.15 -16.11 22.77
C THR A 73 -8.86 -15.36 21.48
N CYS A 74 -8.25 -14.17 21.56
CA CYS A 74 -7.90 -13.37 20.39
C CYS A 74 -6.73 -12.42 20.69
N GLN A 75 -5.88 -12.19 19.69
CA GLN A 75 -4.85 -11.15 19.73
C GLN A 75 -4.68 -10.50 18.36
N VAL A 76 -4.19 -9.26 18.38
CA VAL A 76 -3.82 -8.50 17.18
C VAL A 76 -2.31 -8.25 17.17
N VAL A 77 -1.74 -8.24 15.98
CA VAL A 77 -0.34 -7.85 15.75
C VAL A 77 -0.30 -6.77 14.69
N LYS A 78 0.59 -5.79 14.90
CA LYS A 78 0.89 -4.77 13.90
C LYS A 78 2.10 -5.21 13.09
N MET A 79 1.93 -5.36 11.78
CA MET A 79 3.00 -5.73 10.85
C MET A 79 3.11 -4.71 9.72
N THR A 80 4.22 -4.78 8.99
CA THR A 80 4.54 -3.85 7.89
C THR A 80 5.32 -4.61 6.83
N GLY A 81 4.86 -4.54 5.58
CA GLY A 81 5.47 -5.24 4.46
C GLY A 81 4.53 -5.29 3.25
N THR A 82 5.10 -5.53 2.07
CA THR A 82 4.30 -5.83 0.87
C THR A 82 3.48 -7.10 1.06
N SER A 83 3.93 -8.03 1.91
CA SER A 83 3.16 -9.20 2.36
C SER A 83 1.84 -8.85 3.05
N MET A 84 1.69 -7.64 3.60
CA MET A 84 0.42 -7.15 4.15
C MET A 84 -0.44 -6.42 3.10
N ALA A 85 0.20 -5.81 2.10
CA ALA A 85 -0.50 -5.22 0.95
C ALA A 85 -1.14 -6.30 0.04
N THR A 86 -0.44 -7.43 -0.17
CA THR A 86 -0.92 -8.55 -1.00
C THR A 86 -2.31 -9.08 -0.61
N PRO A 87 -2.59 -9.47 0.66
CA PRO A 87 -3.90 -9.98 1.04
C PRO A 87 -5.01 -8.92 0.95
N LEU A 88 -4.69 -7.63 1.14
CA LEU A 88 -5.64 -6.54 0.93
C LEU A 88 -6.06 -6.43 -0.54
N ALA A 89 -5.09 -6.42 -1.45
CA ALA A 89 -5.36 -6.46 -2.89
C ALA A 89 -6.13 -7.73 -3.30
N ALA A 90 -5.72 -8.89 -2.76
CA ALA A 90 -6.41 -10.16 -3.02
C ALA A 90 -7.88 -10.14 -2.59
N GLY A 91 -8.19 -9.60 -1.41
CA GLY A 91 -9.57 -9.44 -0.94
C GLY A 91 -10.42 -8.57 -1.88
N ALA A 92 -9.87 -7.46 -2.37
CA ALA A 92 -10.53 -6.62 -3.37
C ALA A 92 -10.79 -7.39 -4.68
N VAL A 93 -9.81 -8.15 -5.17
CA VAL A 93 -9.95 -9.01 -6.36
C VAL A 93 -11.04 -10.07 -6.13
N THR A 94 -11.12 -10.67 -4.95
CA THR A 94 -12.15 -11.67 -4.61
C THR A 94 -13.56 -11.08 -4.70
N LEU A 95 -13.78 -9.90 -4.13
CA LEU A 95 -15.07 -9.21 -4.22
C LEU A 95 -15.41 -8.83 -5.67
N LEU A 96 -14.42 -8.38 -6.44
CA LEU A 96 -14.59 -8.08 -7.85
C LEU A 96 -14.93 -9.34 -8.66
N ARG A 97 -14.27 -10.48 -8.38
CA ARG A 97 -14.62 -11.75 -9.01
C ARG A 97 -16.06 -12.15 -8.67
N GLN A 98 -16.46 -12.00 -7.40
CA GLN A 98 -17.83 -12.29 -6.97
C GLN A 98 -18.84 -11.42 -7.72
N TYR A 99 -18.54 -10.14 -7.95
CA TYR A 99 -19.40 -9.22 -8.71
C TYR A 99 -19.72 -9.74 -10.12
N PHE A 100 -18.73 -10.27 -10.84
CA PHE A 100 -18.94 -10.89 -12.16
C PHE A 100 -19.65 -12.24 -12.08
N VAL A 101 -19.26 -13.09 -11.13
CA VAL A 101 -19.84 -14.44 -10.98
C VAL A 101 -21.30 -14.39 -10.57
N ASP A 102 -21.70 -13.41 -9.77
CA ASP A 102 -23.10 -13.21 -9.39
C ASP A 102 -23.94 -12.53 -10.48
N GLY A 103 -23.32 -12.04 -11.56
CA GLY A 103 -24.03 -11.36 -12.64
C GLY A 103 -24.49 -9.95 -12.28
N PHE A 104 -23.70 -9.22 -11.50
CA PHE A 104 -23.97 -7.79 -11.29
C PHE A 104 -23.49 -6.94 -12.48
N TYR A 105 -22.44 -7.35 -13.18
CA TYR A 105 -22.04 -6.70 -14.43
C TYR A 105 -23.03 -7.09 -15.55
N PRO A 106 -23.53 -6.17 -16.40
CA PRO A 106 -23.13 -4.77 -16.53
C PRO A 106 -24.00 -3.76 -15.78
N THR A 107 -25.16 -4.18 -15.28
CA THR A 107 -26.22 -3.25 -14.83
C THR A 107 -26.09 -2.79 -13.37
N GLY A 108 -25.24 -3.45 -12.58
CA GLY A 108 -25.18 -3.33 -11.13
C GLY A 108 -26.29 -4.08 -10.40
N VAL A 109 -27.17 -4.79 -11.12
CA VAL A 109 -28.27 -5.58 -10.55
C VAL A 109 -27.96 -7.06 -10.76
N LYS A 110 -28.05 -7.84 -9.68
CA LYS A 110 -27.81 -9.29 -9.72
C LYS A 110 -28.77 -9.98 -10.70
N THR A 111 -28.26 -10.41 -11.84
CA THR A 111 -29.04 -11.01 -12.92
C THR A 111 -28.38 -12.31 -13.35
N ALA A 112 -29.09 -13.44 -13.23
CA ALA A 112 -28.52 -14.77 -13.46
C ALA A 112 -28.02 -14.98 -14.90
N SER A 113 -28.63 -14.32 -15.90
CA SER A 113 -28.16 -14.37 -17.30
C SER A 113 -26.84 -13.64 -17.52
N ASP A 114 -26.49 -12.72 -16.63
CA ASP A 114 -25.32 -11.86 -16.75
C ASP A 114 -24.12 -12.41 -15.97
N ALA A 115 -24.31 -13.53 -15.25
CA ALA A 115 -23.26 -14.25 -14.56
C ALA A 115 -22.19 -14.74 -15.54
N MET A 116 -20.93 -14.42 -15.23
CA MET A 116 -19.80 -14.86 -16.04
C MET A 116 -18.62 -15.28 -15.16
N GLU A 117 -17.77 -16.15 -15.70
CA GLU A 117 -16.48 -16.46 -15.10
C GLU A 117 -15.41 -15.50 -15.65
N PRO A 118 -14.94 -14.50 -14.85
CA PRO A 118 -13.98 -13.53 -15.34
C PRO A 118 -12.58 -14.14 -15.43
N SER A 119 -11.85 -13.80 -16.49
CA SER A 119 -10.43 -14.14 -16.59
C SER A 119 -9.60 -13.34 -15.60
N ALA A 120 -8.44 -13.86 -15.19
CA ALA A 120 -7.50 -13.12 -14.33
C ALA A 120 -7.04 -11.80 -14.98
N ALA A 121 -6.93 -11.77 -16.31
CA ALA A 121 -6.59 -10.57 -17.07
C ALA A 121 -7.69 -9.50 -16.97
N LEU A 122 -8.97 -9.89 -17.07
CA LEU A 122 -10.10 -8.98 -16.90
C LEU A 122 -10.12 -8.39 -15.48
N LEU A 123 -9.97 -9.23 -14.46
CA LEU A 123 -9.94 -8.77 -13.06
C LEU A 123 -8.81 -7.79 -12.82
N LYS A 124 -7.61 -8.09 -13.34
CA LYS A 124 -6.46 -7.19 -13.27
C LYS A 124 -6.73 -5.88 -13.99
N ALA A 125 -7.29 -5.92 -15.20
CA ALA A 125 -7.59 -4.73 -15.98
C ALA A 125 -8.60 -3.81 -15.28
N VAL A 126 -9.64 -4.37 -14.66
CA VAL A 126 -10.63 -3.59 -13.91
C VAL A 126 -10.01 -2.98 -12.65
N LEU A 127 -9.16 -3.72 -11.93
CA LEU A 127 -8.46 -3.20 -10.76
C LEU A 127 -7.49 -2.07 -11.09
N VAL A 128 -6.70 -2.23 -12.16
CA VAL A 128 -5.80 -1.17 -12.61
C VAL A 128 -6.62 0.04 -13.01
N ASN A 129 -7.63 -0.10 -13.90
CA ASN A 129 -8.47 1.03 -14.32
C ASN A 129 -9.23 1.73 -13.18
N GLY A 130 -9.53 1.01 -12.09
CA GLY A 130 -10.24 1.54 -10.93
C GLY A 130 -9.33 2.04 -9.80
N ALA A 131 -8.01 1.98 -9.95
CA ALA A 131 -7.09 2.47 -8.92
C ALA A 131 -7.14 4.01 -8.81
N THR A 132 -6.36 4.59 -7.90
CA THR A 132 -6.21 6.05 -7.79
C THR A 132 -4.74 6.41 -7.75
N ALA A 133 -4.37 7.51 -8.41
CA ALA A 133 -2.99 8.03 -8.36
C ALA A 133 -2.64 8.48 -6.94
N MET A 134 -1.46 8.11 -6.47
CA MET A 134 -0.85 8.62 -5.25
C MET A 134 -0.13 9.93 -5.55
N GLU A 135 -0.37 10.97 -4.75
CA GLU A 135 0.21 12.32 -4.94
C GLU A 135 1.24 12.67 -3.85
N GLY A 136 1.61 11.68 -3.03
CA GLY A 136 2.57 11.85 -1.95
C GLY A 136 4.02 11.74 -2.41
N TYR A 137 4.85 11.23 -1.49
CA TYR A 137 6.29 11.20 -1.65
C TYR A 137 6.85 9.79 -1.49
N GLU A 138 7.98 9.54 -2.12
CA GLU A 138 8.84 8.38 -1.89
C GLU A 138 9.60 8.50 -0.56
N SER A 139 10.28 7.43 -0.15
CA SER A 139 11.08 7.41 1.08
C SER A 139 12.23 8.42 1.11
N GLU A 140 12.72 8.80 -0.06
CA GLU A 140 13.79 9.79 -0.22
C GLU A 140 13.26 11.24 -0.21
N GLY A 141 11.93 11.42 -0.12
CA GLY A 141 11.29 12.73 -0.10
C GLY A 141 11.02 13.33 -1.47
N TYR A 142 11.27 12.60 -2.56
CA TYR A 142 10.87 12.99 -3.91
C TYR A 142 9.38 12.76 -4.13
N PRO A 143 8.69 13.65 -4.88
CA PRO A 143 7.30 13.43 -5.27
C PRO A 143 7.17 12.17 -6.13
N ILE A 144 6.08 11.43 -5.95
CA ILE A 144 5.84 10.22 -6.74
C ILE A 144 5.53 10.61 -8.19
N GLU A 145 6.15 9.91 -9.14
CA GLU A 145 5.89 10.03 -10.57
C GLU A 145 4.43 9.68 -10.94
N PRO A 146 3.78 10.41 -11.87
CA PRO A 146 2.39 10.14 -12.25
C PRO A 146 2.25 8.76 -12.92
N PRO A 147 1.11 8.05 -12.72
CA PRO A 147 0.87 6.78 -13.38
C PRO A 147 0.67 6.95 -14.90
N PRO A 148 1.08 5.98 -15.74
CA PRO A 148 1.71 4.70 -15.38
C PRO A 148 3.20 4.85 -15.02
N SER A 149 3.62 4.20 -13.94
CA SER A 149 4.91 4.47 -13.31
C SER A 149 5.55 3.24 -12.67
N SER A 150 6.88 3.20 -12.60
CA SER A 150 7.61 2.10 -11.95
C SER A 150 7.55 2.16 -10.41
N ARG A 151 7.01 3.25 -9.87
CA ARG A 151 6.88 3.47 -8.43
C ARG A 151 5.52 3.10 -7.91
N GLN A 152 4.44 3.69 -8.43
CA GLN A 152 3.06 3.43 -7.98
C GLN A 152 2.27 2.48 -8.90
N GLY A 153 2.85 2.10 -10.03
CA GLY A 153 2.21 1.22 -11.01
C GLY A 153 1.27 1.95 -11.95
N TRP A 154 0.19 1.23 -12.28
CA TRP A 154 -0.74 1.37 -13.40
C TRP A 154 -0.27 0.72 -14.70
#